data_AF-A0A521S0K2-F1
#
_entry.id   AF-A0A521S0K2-F1
#
_cell.length_a   1.000
_cell.length_b   1.000
_cell.length_c   1.000
_cell.angle_alpha   90.00
_cell.angle_beta   90.00
_cell.angle_gamma   90.00
#
_symmetry.space_group_name_H-M   'P 1'
#
loop_
_entity.id
_entity.type
_entity.pdbx_description
1 polymer ?
#
loop_
_entity_poly.entity_id
_entity_poly.type
_entity_poly.pdbx_seq_one_letter_code
_entity_poly.pdbx_strand_id
1 'polypeptide(L)'
;MTRVYVDVEALSTGAGQRRTTDADAVRSLEYLAEAGHDVLLVTGESLPAALAELSLAVVPAAPPEPEQAAWYLTTDPERCRNRSARLRTVLVGRTPSPAAIHRCDALARDVLAAALEILAAEAMPSA
;
A
#
# COMPACT_ATOMS: atom_id res chain seq x y z
N MET A 1 -11.18 -5.02 -11.54
CA MET A 1 -10.08 -5.66 -10.81
C MET A 1 -8.94 -4.67 -10.76
N THR A 2 -8.71 -4.10 -9.58
CA THR A 2 -7.82 -2.95 -9.39
C THR A 2 -6.53 -3.43 -8.76
N ARG A 3 -5.38 -2.96 -9.26
CA ARG A 3 -4.06 -3.32 -8.70
C ARG A 3 -3.76 -2.51 -7.46
N VAL A 4 -3.25 -3.16 -6.42
CA VAL A 4 -2.81 -2.54 -5.17
C VAL A 4 -1.35 -2.88 -4.96
N TYR A 5 -0.48 -1.91 -5.19
CA TYR A 5 0.95 -2.01 -4.91
C TYR A 5 1.19 -1.66 -3.45
N VAL A 6 1.88 -2.52 -2.71
CA VAL A 6 2.14 -2.32 -1.28
C VAL A 6 3.63 -2.36 -1.01
N ASP A 7 4.19 -1.24 -0.57
CA ASP A 7 5.55 -1.21 -0.06
C ASP A 7 5.69 -2.14 1.15
N VAL A 8 6.65 -3.06 1.12
CA VAL A 8 6.89 -3.96 2.26
C VAL A 8 7.21 -3.20 3.55
N GLU A 9 7.75 -1.98 3.44
CA GLU A 9 7.97 -1.12 4.60
C GLU A 9 6.66 -0.67 5.25
N ALA A 10 5.58 -0.54 4.48
CA ALA A 10 4.26 -0.20 4.99
C ALA A 10 3.62 -1.34 5.82
N LEU A 11 4.07 -2.57 5.63
CA LEU A 11 3.60 -3.76 6.37
C LEU A 11 4.28 -3.93 7.74
N SER A 12 5.26 -3.08 8.05
CA SER A 12 6.02 -3.15 9.29
C SER A 12 5.54 -2.09 10.28
N THR A 13 5.04 -2.50 11.44
CA THR A 13 4.75 -1.59 12.56
C THR A 13 5.86 -1.66 13.61
N GLY A 14 6.56 -0.53 13.84
CA GLY A 14 7.57 -0.43 14.90
C GLY A 14 8.56 0.72 14.72
N ALA A 15 8.67 1.59 15.73
CA ALA A 15 9.79 2.52 15.86
C ALA A 15 10.94 1.79 16.56
N GLY A 16 11.88 1.21 15.81
CA GLY A 16 13.06 0.55 16.38
C GLY A 16 13.60 -0.64 15.59
N GLN A 17 14.72 -1.17 16.06
CA GLN A 17 15.63 -2.12 15.39
C GLN A 17 15.08 -3.55 15.13
N ARG A 18 13.78 -3.77 15.34
CA ARG A 18 13.09 -5.02 15.00
C ARG A 18 11.74 -4.69 14.35
N ARG A 19 11.76 -4.43 13.04
CA ARG A 19 10.56 -4.41 12.21
C ARG A 19 10.07 -5.84 12.07
N THR A 20 8.98 -6.19 12.76
CA THR A 20 8.26 -7.43 12.51
C THR A 20 7.07 -7.11 11.62
N THR A 21 6.81 -7.94 10.62
CA THR A 21 5.60 -7.85 9.82
C THR A 21 4.39 -7.95 10.75
N ASP A 22 3.50 -6.96 10.66
CA ASP A 22 2.30 -6.90 11.48
C ASP A 22 1.29 -7.94 10.98
N ALA A 23 0.87 -8.86 11.85
CA ALA A 23 -0.12 -9.88 11.49
C ALA A 23 -1.46 -9.26 11.06
N ASP A 24 -1.81 -8.09 11.60
CA ASP A 24 -3.01 -7.37 11.19
C ASP A 24 -2.82 -6.72 9.80
N ALA A 25 -1.60 -6.29 9.45
CA ALA A 25 -1.29 -5.81 8.10
C ALA A 25 -1.38 -6.95 7.07
N VAL A 26 -0.88 -8.13 7.41
CA VAL A 26 -1.00 -9.33 6.56
C VAL A 26 -2.47 -9.67 6.30
N ARG A 27 -3.28 -9.75 7.35
CA ARG A 27 -4.72 -10.02 7.22
C ARG A 27 -5.44 -8.96 6.38
N SER A 28 -4.98 -7.71 6.44
CA SER A 28 -5.53 -6.63 5.62
C SER A 28 -5.26 -6.84 4.13
N LEU A 29 -4.11 -7.44 3.76
CA LEU A 29 -3.83 -7.80 2.37
C LEU A 29 -4.73 -8.93 1.89
N GLU A 30 -5.00 -9.91 2.76
CA GLU A 30 -5.92 -11.01 2.45
C GLU A 30 -7.32 -10.46 2.15
N TYR A 31 -7.83 -9.51 2.93
CA TYR A 31 -9.14 -8.88 2.64
C TYR A 31 -9.18 -8.18 1.28
N LEU A 32 -8.10 -7.52 0.86
CA LEU A 32 -8.03 -6.90 -0.47
C LEU A 32 -8.03 -7.98 -1.57
N ALA A 33 -7.27 -9.05 -1.39
CA ALA A 33 -7.24 -10.17 -2.34
C ALA A 33 -8.61 -10.86 -2.45
N GLU A 34 -9.27 -11.13 -1.32
CA GLU A 34 -10.61 -11.71 -1.25
C GLU A 34 -11.67 -10.82 -1.90
N ALA A 35 -11.53 -9.49 -1.81
CA ALA A 35 -12.37 -8.53 -2.52
C ALA A 35 -12.10 -8.46 -4.03
N GLY A 36 -11.15 -9.24 -4.55
CA GLY A 36 -10.82 -9.33 -5.98
C GLY A 36 -9.82 -8.27 -6.45
N HIS A 37 -9.04 -7.66 -5.54
CA HIS A 37 -7.90 -6.82 -5.91
C HIS A 37 -6.66 -7.67 -6.21
N ASP A 38 -5.87 -7.20 -7.16
CA ASP A 38 -4.57 -7.78 -7.47
C ASP A 38 -3.51 -7.13 -6.57
N VAL A 39 -3.08 -7.82 -5.52
CA VAL A 39 -2.15 -7.28 -4.51
C VAL A 39 -0.72 -7.64 -4.89
N LEU A 40 0.12 -6.61 -5.09
CA LEU A 40 1.53 -6.76 -5.45
C LEU A 40 2.42 -6.16 -4.37
N LEU A 41 3.37 -6.94 -3.87
CA LEU A 41 4.36 -6.49 -2.90
C LEU A 41 5.52 -5.79 -3.61
N VAL A 42 5.81 -4.56 -3.21
CA VAL A 42 6.89 -3.73 -3.75
C VAL A 42 8.09 -3.83 -2.84
N THR A 43 9.16 -4.44 -3.31
CA THR A 43 10.45 -4.52 -2.60
C THR A 43 11.61 -4.65 -3.58
N GLY A 44 12.69 -3.90 -3.32
CA GLY A 44 13.98 -4.11 -4.00
C GLY A 44 14.82 -5.23 -3.36
N GLU A 45 14.40 -5.72 -2.20
CA GLU A 45 15.09 -6.73 -1.40
C GLU A 45 14.30 -8.04 -1.34
N SER A 46 14.94 -9.10 -0.83
CA SER A 46 14.28 -10.39 -0.59
C SER A 46 13.11 -10.25 0.39
N LEU A 47 12.00 -10.91 0.07
CA LEU A 47 10.77 -10.84 0.84
C LEU A 47 10.92 -11.54 2.22
N PRO A 48 10.42 -10.96 3.32
CA PRO A 48 10.31 -11.65 4.60
C PRO A 48 9.52 -12.96 4.48
N ALA A 49 9.96 -14.01 5.19
CA ALA A 49 9.34 -15.34 5.13
C ALA A 49 7.84 -15.33 5.43
N ALA A 50 7.40 -14.52 6.41
CA ALA A 50 5.99 -14.36 6.76
C ALA A 50 5.12 -13.81 5.62
N LEU A 51 5.71 -13.04 4.69
CA LEU A 51 5.00 -12.52 3.52
C LEU A 51 5.09 -13.47 2.32
N ALA A 52 6.08 -14.37 2.30
CA ALA A 52 6.26 -15.35 1.23
C ALA A 52 5.13 -16.39 1.22
N GLU A 53 4.51 -16.63 2.37
CA GLU A 53 3.39 -17.57 2.52
C GLU A 53 2.10 -17.07 1.84
N LEU A 54 1.95 -15.75 1.62
CA LEU A 54 0.74 -15.16 1.05
C LEU A 54 0.56 -15.41 -0.46
N SER A 55 1.54 -16.01 -1.12
CA SER A 55 1.50 -16.29 -2.57
C SER A 55 1.19 -15.06 -3.44
N LEU A 56 1.53 -13.86 -2.94
CA LEU A 56 1.33 -12.59 -3.65
C LEU A 56 2.45 -12.35 -4.66
N ALA A 57 2.13 -11.65 -5.75
CA ALA A 57 3.15 -11.25 -6.72
C ALA A 57 4.11 -10.23 -6.09
N VAL A 58 5.40 -10.36 -6.39
CA VAL A 58 6.44 -9.44 -5.92
C VAL A 58 7.02 -8.68 -7.11
N VAL A 59 7.11 -7.35 -7.00
CA VAL A 59 7.66 -6.47 -8.02
C VAL A 59 8.73 -5.56 -7.42
N PRO A 60 9.76 -5.16 -8.20
CA PRO A 60 10.83 -4.31 -7.69
C PRO A 60 10.38 -2.86 -7.44
N ALA A 61 9.35 -2.40 -8.15
CA ALA A 61 8.81 -1.05 -8.05
C ALA A 61 7.35 -1.00 -8.52
N ALA A 62 6.57 -0.08 -7.95
CA ALA A 62 5.30 0.33 -8.55
C ALA A 62 5.55 1.09 -9.86
N PRO A 63 4.80 0.83 -10.93
CA PRO A 63 4.99 1.53 -12.19
C PRO A 63 4.69 3.03 -12.02
N PRO A 64 5.49 3.92 -12.64
CA PRO A 64 5.22 5.35 -12.57
C PRO A 64 3.89 5.72 -13.23
N GLU A 65 3.49 4.95 -14.24
CA GLU A 65 2.22 5.08 -14.96
C GLU A 65 1.61 3.68 -15.14
N PRO A 66 0.64 3.29 -14.30
CA PRO A 66 -0.07 2.03 -14.48
C PRO A 66 -1.03 2.13 -15.68
N GLU A 67 -1.22 1.00 -16.38
CA GLU A 67 -2.12 0.91 -17.53
C GLU A 67 -3.59 1.23 -17.15
N GLN A 68 -3.97 0.88 -15.92
CA GLN A 68 -5.30 1.05 -15.35
C GLN A 68 -5.23 1.80 -14.02
N ALA A 69 -6.40 2.19 -13.48
CA ALA A 69 -6.47 2.71 -12.13
C ALA A 69 -5.84 1.73 -11.14
N ALA A 70 -4.98 2.23 -10.27
CA ALA A 70 -4.27 1.44 -9.29
C ALA A 70 -4.01 2.26 -8.02
N TRP A 71 -3.69 1.54 -6.96
CA TRP A 71 -3.35 2.10 -5.66
C TRP A 71 -1.91 1.78 -5.30
N TYR A 72 -1.25 2.71 -4.59
CA TYR A 72 0.08 2.49 -4.06
C TYR A 72 0.18 2.92 -2.59
N LEU A 73 0.49 1.96 -1.72
CA LEU A 73 0.64 2.15 -0.28
C LEU A 73 2.13 2.24 0.05
N THR A 74 2.54 3.31 0.71
CA THR A 74 3.95 3.60 1.03
C THR A 74 4.08 4.28 2.38
N THR A 75 5.21 4.09 3.06
CA THR A 75 5.61 4.90 4.24
C THR A 75 6.46 6.11 3.86
N ASP A 76 6.94 6.17 2.62
CA ASP A 76 7.81 7.22 2.11
C ASP A 76 7.02 8.26 1.30
N PRO A 77 6.91 9.52 1.78
CA PRO A 77 6.18 10.58 1.09
C PRO A 77 6.88 11.09 -0.17
N GLU A 78 8.18 10.82 -0.37
CA GLU A 78 8.85 11.13 -1.63
C GLU A 78 8.33 10.24 -2.76
N ARG A 79 7.92 9.00 -2.45
CA ARG A 79 7.38 8.07 -3.46
C ARG A 79 5.99 8.48 -3.97
N CYS A 80 5.31 9.43 -3.34
CA CYS A 80 4.05 9.98 -3.84
C CYS A 80 4.23 11.10 -4.87
N ARG A 81 5.42 11.72 -4.96
CA ARG A 81 5.63 12.84 -5.89
C ARG A 81 5.57 12.39 -7.35
N ASN A 82 5.06 13.29 -8.20
CA ASN A 82 5.07 13.16 -9.67
C ASN A 82 4.49 11.83 -10.18
N ARG A 83 3.50 11.27 -9.49
CA ARG A 83 2.81 10.06 -9.92
C ARG A 83 1.72 10.37 -10.93
N SER A 84 1.45 9.39 -11.79
CA SER A 84 0.32 9.45 -12.72
C SER A 84 -1.00 9.60 -11.95
N ALA A 85 -1.95 10.35 -12.51
CA ALA A 85 -3.31 10.46 -11.96
C ALA A 85 -4.05 9.09 -11.90
N ARG A 86 -3.54 8.07 -12.61
CA ARG A 86 -4.06 6.69 -12.54
C ARG A 86 -3.54 5.91 -11.34
N LEU A 87 -2.54 6.43 -10.61
CA LEU A 87 -1.96 5.79 -9.44
C LEU A 87 -2.27 6.61 -8.20
N ARG A 88 -3.33 6.22 -7.48
CA ARG A 88 -3.68 6.87 -6.20
C ARG A 88 -2.73 6.39 -5.11
N THR A 89 -2.15 7.33 -4.38
CA THR A 89 -1.13 7.08 -3.38
C THR A 89 -1.67 7.25 -1.97
N VAL A 90 -1.37 6.29 -1.10
CA VAL A 90 -1.75 6.31 0.31
C VAL A 90 -0.48 6.30 1.15
N LEU A 91 -0.26 7.37 1.93
CA LEU A 91 0.81 7.40 2.92
C LEU A 91 0.36 6.66 4.17
N VAL A 92 1.03 5.56 4.49
CA VAL A 92 0.77 4.74 5.67
C VAL A 92 1.72 5.15 6.79
N GLY A 93 1.18 5.49 7.96
CA GLY A 93 1.96 5.77 9.15
C GLY A 93 1.23 6.60 10.19
N ARG A 94 1.62 6.44 11.46
CA ARG A 94 0.92 7.03 12.62
C ARG A 94 1.00 8.55 12.72
N THR A 95 2.05 9.17 12.16
CA THR A 95 2.25 10.63 12.25
C THR A 95 2.97 11.16 11.01
N PRO A 96 2.28 11.35 9.87
CA PRO A 96 2.90 12.01 8.73
C PRO A 96 3.25 13.46 9.11
N SER A 97 4.43 13.93 8.67
CA SER A 97 4.78 15.34 8.84
C SER A 97 3.82 16.23 8.03
N PRO A 98 3.54 17.48 8.42
CA PRO A 98 2.65 18.36 7.64
C PRO A 98 3.06 18.51 6.17
N ALA A 99 4.36 18.47 5.88
CA ALA A 99 4.88 18.51 4.51
C ALA A 99 4.61 17.22 3.71
N ALA A 100 4.40 16.09 4.37
CA ALA A 100 4.04 14.81 3.76
C ALA A 100 2.54 14.76 3.38
N ILE A 101 1.68 15.50 4.10
CA ILE A 101 0.22 15.55 3.88
C ILE A 101 -0.13 16.05 2.48
N HIS A 102 0.65 16.98 1.93
CA HIS A 102 0.36 17.59 0.63
C HIS A 102 0.89 16.81 -0.58
N ARG A 103 1.46 15.62 -0.38
CA ARG A 103 2.15 14.88 -1.45
C ARG A 103 1.47 13.62 -1.90
N CYS A 104 0.68 12.99 -1.03
CA CYS A 104 -0.05 11.77 -1.33
C CYS A 104 -1.55 12.07 -1.40
N ASP A 105 -2.29 11.25 -2.14
CA ASP A 105 -3.73 11.46 -2.36
C ASP A 105 -4.56 11.19 -1.09
N ALA A 106 -4.08 10.28 -0.24
CA ALA A 106 -4.69 9.94 1.03
C ALA A 106 -3.66 9.61 2.12
N LEU A 107 -4.12 9.62 3.37
CA LEU A 107 -3.34 9.26 4.55
C LEU A 107 -4.06 8.14 5.29
N ALA A 108 -3.30 7.15 5.76
CA ALA A 108 -3.80 6.08 6.59
C ALA A 108 -2.86 5.84 7.78
N ARG A 109 -3.42 5.58 8.95
CA ARG A 109 -2.62 5.32 10.16
C ARG A 109 -1.89 3.98 10.11
N ASP A 110 -2.45 3.02 9.38
CA ASP A 110 -2.02 1.63 9.24
C ASP A 110 -2.57 1.04 7.92
N VAL A 111 -2.12 -0.16 7.56
CA VAL A 111 -2.51 -0.85 6.31
C VAL A 111 -3.98 -1.24 6.32
N LEU A 112 -4.54 -1.56 7.49
CA LEU A 112 -5.96 -1.87 7.63
C LEU A 112 -6.83 -0.67 7.27
N ALA A 113 -6.51 0.51 7.80
CA ALA A 113 -7.20 1.75 7.46
C ALA A 113 -7.06 2.09 5.97
N ALA A 114 -5.89 1.86 5.37
CA ALA A 114 -5.68 2.03 3.93
C ALA A 114 -6.55 1.06 3.11
N ALA A 115 -6.61 -0.21 3.50
CA ALA A 115 -7.42 -1.22 2.82
C ALA A 115 -8.91 -0.87 2.87
N LEU A 116 -9.41 -0.43 4.02
CA LEU A 116 -10.80 0.00 4.17
C LEU A 116 -11.12 1.23 3.30
N GLU A 117 -10.22 2.19 3.20
CA GLU A 117 -10.37 3.36 2.33
C GLU A 117 -10.44 2.96 0.85
N ILE A 118 -9.59 2.02 0.42
CA ILE A 118 -9.60 1.49 -0.96
C ILE A 118 -10.93 0.80 -1.26
N LEU A 119 -11.36 -0.10 -0.37
CA LEU A 119 -12.63 -0.81 -0.52
C LEU A 119 -13.81 0.16 -0.58
N ALA A 120 -13.82 1.19 0.28
CA ALA A 120 -14.85 2.23 0.27
C ALA A 120 -14.85 3.04 -1.02
N ALA A 121 -13.66 3.43 -1.51
CA ALA A 121 -13.52 4.20 -2.73
C ALA A 121 -13.95 3.43 -3.99
N GLU A 122 -13.74 2.11 -4.03
CA GLU A 122 -14.11 1.26 -5.16
C GLU A 122 -15.58 0.80 -5.10
N ALA A 123 -16.17 0.74 -3.90
CA ALA A 123 -17.58 0.43 -3.72
C ALA A 123 -18.52 1.57 -4.14
N MET A 124 -18.02 2.80 -4.17
CA MET A 124 -18.78 3.96 -4.63
C MET A 124 -18.53 4.17 -6.13
N PRO A 125 -19.51 3.91 -7.01
CA PRO A 125 -19.40 4.33 -8.40
C PRO A 125 -19.34 5.86 -8.42
N SER A 126 -18.28 6.41 -8.99
CA SER A 126 -18.23 7.83 -9.35
C SER A 126 -19.43 8.15 -10.25
N ALA A 127 -20.35 8.97 -9.72
CA ALA A 127 -21.50 9.48 -10.44
C ALA A 127 -21.10 10.40 -11.60
#